data_AF-A0A972R361-F1
#
_entry.id   AF-A0A972R361-F1
#
_cell.length_a   1.000
_cell.length_b   1.000
_cell.length_c   1.000
_cell.angle_alpha   90.00
_cell.angle_beta   90.00
_cell.angle_gamma   90.00
#
_symmetry.space_group_name_H-M   'P 1'
#
loop_
_entity.id
_entity.type
_entity.pdbx_description
1 polymer ?
#
loop_
_entity_poly.entity_id
_entity_poly.type
_entity_poly.pdbx_seq_one_letter_code
_entity_poly.pdbx_strand_id
1 'polypeptide(L)'
;MKTVKTTFPIQLFLVALLLASCSSNETAPPARVGLEDPVFNYISDDWIPQYYKMSMNSIWQAEGINRQGFNYYFLPKAVAPNACSERFNPASKYFQSWFGTYTIADNQDGVYAVVNDDLVVDEIIRLAIADQRAWLRNFAG
;
A
#
# COMPACT_ATOMS: atom_id res chain seq x y z
N MET A 1 60.78 50.34 -17.47
CA MET A 1 60.25 49.27 -18.35
C MET A 1 58.81 48.99 -17.93
N LYS A 2 57.86 49.26 -18.84
CA LYS A 2 56.47 48.80 -18.96
C LYS A 2 55.51 48.80 -17.75
N THR A 3 54.64 49.82 -17.78
CA THR A 3 53.18 49.85 -17.54
C THR A 3 52.43 48.53 -17.74
N VAL A 4 51.43 48.23 -16.90
CA VAL A 4 50.06 47.80 -17.30
C VAL A 4 49.06 48.20 -16.21
N LYS A 5 48.10 49.05 -16.59
CA LYS A 5 46.77 49.20 -15.98
C LYS A 5 45.87 48.10 -16.54
N THR A 6 44.91 47.58 -15.75
CA THR A 6 43.50 47.46 -16.20
C THR A 6 42.59 46.98 -15.06
N THR A 7 41.67 47.88 -14.70
CA THR A 7 40.34 47.66 -14.12
C THR A 7 39.51 46.67 -14.94
N PHE A 8 38.63 45.88 -14.33
CA PHE A 8 37.18 45.82 -14.61
C PHE A 8 36.48 44.82 -13.63
N PRO A 9 35.24 45.12 -13.18
CA PRO A 9 34.51 44.35 -12.18
C PRO A 9 33.71 43.22 -12.82
N ILE A 10 33.74 42.03 -12.21
CA ILE A 10 32.88 40.92 -12.62
C ILE A 10 31.47 41.17 -12.08
N GLN A 11 30.62 41.51 -13.03
CA GLN A 11 29.17 41.49 -13.10
C GLN A 11 28.42 40.73 -12.00
N LEU A 12 27.63 41.53 -11.27
CA LEU A 12 26.23 41.29 -10.93
C LEU A 12 25.51 40.46 -12.02
N PHE A 13 24.94 39.31 -11.66
CA PHE A 13 23.65 38.77 -12.16
C PHE A 13 23.48 37.33 -11.62
N LEU A 14 23.24 37.20 -10.32
CA LEU A 14 22.69 35.96 -9.77
C LEU A 14 21.17 35.98 -9.99
N VAL A 15 20.77 35.32 -11.07
CA VAL A 15 19.53 34.57 -11.30
C VAL A 15 18.49 34.69 -10.17
N ALA A 16 17.61 35.68 -10.29
CA ALA A 16 16.32 35.69 -9.61
C ALA A 16 15.29 34.98 -10.52
N LEU A 17 15.22 33.65 -10.46
CA LEU A 17 14.19 32.87 -11.16
C LEU A 17 14.12 31.45 -10.60
N LEU A 18 13.61 31.33 -9.38
CA LEU A 18 13.03 30.13 -8.80
C LEU A 18 12.09 30.61 -7.70
N LEU A 19 10.96 29.91 -7.50
CA LEU A 19 9.80 30.26 -6.66
C LEU A 19 8.63 30.93 -7.40
N ALA A 20 8.27 30.38 -8.56
CA ALA A 20 6.85 30.14 -8.83
C ALA A 20 6.54 28.70 -8.39
N SER A 21 6.48 28.47 -7.07
CA SER A 21 5.84 27.27 -6.55
C SER A 21 4.37 27.38 -6.90
N CYS A 22 3.94 26.62 -7.90
CA CYS A 22 2.53 26.36 -8.13
C CYS A 22 1.97 25.75 -6.84
N SER A 23 1.26 26.56 -6.05
CA SER A 23 0.34 26.08 -5.04
C SER A 23 -0.79 25.39 -5.78
N SER A 24 -0.60 24.12 -6.14
CA SER A 24 -1.74 23.27 -6.43
C SER A 24 -2.55 23.19 -5.15
N ASN A 25 -3.67 23.90 -5.12
CA ASN A 25 -4.78 23.59 -4.21
C ASN A 25 -5.25 22.17 -4.57
N GLU A 26 -4.47 21.17 -4.17
CA GLU A 26 -4.94 19.80 -4.11
C GLU A 26 -6.03 19.81 -3.07
N THR A 27 -7.27 19.85 -3.57
CA THR A 27 -8.44 19.62 -2.75
C THR A 27 -8.21 18.25 -2.12
N ALA A 28 -8.06 18.21 -0.80
CA ALA A 28 -7.86 16.96 -0.09
C ALA A 28 -8.91 15.96 -0.59
N PRO A 29 -8.52 14.73 -0.96
CA PRO A 29 -9.48 13.75 -1.45
C PRO A 29 -10.61 13.64 -0.42
N PRO A 30 -11.88 13.52 -0.88
CA PRO A 30 -13.03 13.54 0.00
C PRO A 30 -12.82 12.55 1.15
N ALA A 31 -13.20 12.98 2.36
CA ALA A 31 -13.14 12.15 3.55
C ALA A 31 -13.87 10.84 3.28
N ARG A 32 -13.13 9.74 3.30
CA ARG A 32 -13.66 8.41 3.01
C ARG A 32 -14.46 7.95 4.24
N VAL A 33 -15.76 7.77 4.08
CA VAL A 33 -16.65 7.27 5.15
C VAL A 33 -16.34 5.78 5.38
N GLY A 34 -16.24 5.36 6.66
CA GLY A 34 -16.08 3.94 7.02
C GLY A 34 -14.65 3.39 7.12
N LEU A 35 -13.62 4.24 7.32
CA LEU A 35 -12.20 3.84 7.30
C LEU A 35 -11.48 3.86 8.66
N GLU A 36 -12.15 3.57 9.77
CA GLU A 36 -11.38 3.25 10.97
C GLU A 36 -10.58 1.97 10.73
N ASP A 37 -9.33 1.95 11.19
CA ASP A 37 -8.52 0.74 11.11
C ASP A 37 -9.20 -0.36 11.96
N PRO A 38 -9.28 -1.61 11.45
CA PRO A 38 -9.94 -2.68 12.16
C PRO A 38 -9.25 -2.95 13.50
N VAL A 39 -10.07 -3.23 14.52
CA VAL A 39 -9.58 -3.62 15.85
C VAL A 39 -9.55 -5.15 15.95
N PHE A 40 -8.39 -5.69 16.29
CA PHE A 40 -8.19 -7.13 16.51
C PHE A 40 -8.04 -7.40 18.00
N ASN A 41 -9.02 -8.09 18.59
CA ASN A 41 -9.08 -8.31 20.04
C ASN A 41 -8.32 -9.56 20.51
N TYR A 42 -8.03 -10.50 19.61
CA TYR A 42 -7.29 -11.72 19.91
C TYR A 42 -6.32 -12.03 18.77
N ILE A 43 -5.07 -12.28 19.15
CA ILE A 43 -4.01 -12.75 18.26
C ILE A 43 -3.36 -13.95 18.95
N SER A 44 -3.32 -15.08 18.26
CA SER A 44 -2.69 -16.30 18.78
C SER A 44 -1.17 -16.11 18.92
N ASP A 45 -0.56 -16.79 19.90
CA ASP A 45 0.89 -16.74 20.17
C ASP A 45 1.76 -17.19 18.99
N ASP A 46 1.22 -17.95 18.04
CA ASP A 46 1.94 -18.37 16.84
C ASP A 46 2.15 -17.20 15.83
N TRP A 47 1.54 -16.05 16.08
CA TRP A 47 1.53 -14.89 15.17
C TRP A 47 2.22 -13.68 15.78
N ILE A 48 2.86 -12.86 14.94
CA ILE A 48 3.46 -11.60 15.39
C ILE A 48 2.32 -10.70 15.89
N PRO A 49 2.38 -10.14 17.12
CA PRO A 49 1.26 -9.41 17.74
C PRO A 49 1.14 -7.97 17.19
N GLN A 50 1.31 -7.80 15.88
CA GLN A 50 1.12 -6.56 15.15
C GLN A 50 0.58 -6.88 13.76
N TYR A 51 -0.40 -6.09 13.30
CA TYR A 51 -0.82 -6.17 11.91
C TYR A 51 0.07 -5.28 11.04
N TYR A 52 0.15 -5.66 9.77
CA TYR A 52 0.71 -4.88 8.69
C TYR A 52 -0.43 -4.35 7.84
N LYS A 53 -0.24 -3.16 7.26
CA LYS A 53 -1.22 -2.52 6.39
C LYS A 53 -0.61 -2.31 5.01
N MET A 54 -1.30 -2.75 3.97
CA MET A 54 -0.88 -2.57 2.58
C MET A 54 -2.04 -2.03 1.74
N SER A 55 -1.79 -1.01 0.92
CA SER A 55 -2.75 -0.57 -0.09
C SER A 55 -2.90 -1.66 -1.16
N MET A 56 -4.14 -2.04 -1.45
CA MET A 56 -4.43 -3.08 -2.45
C MET A 56 -4.79 -2.51 -3.81
N ASN A 57 -4.81 -1.19 -3.96
CA ASN A 57 -5.31 -0.50 -5.16
C ASN A 57 -4.67 -1.03 -6.45
N SER A 58 -3.33 -1.07 -6.50
CA SER A 58 -2.62 -1.53 -7.70
C SER A 58 -2.80 -3.03 -7.95
N ILE A 59 -2.86 -3.84 -6.88
CA ILE A 59 -3.07 -5.29 -6.96
C ILE A 59 -4.44 -5.60 -7.56
N TRP A 60 -5.49 -4.95 -7.06
CA TRP A 60 -6.86 -5.15 -7.54
C TRP A 60 -7.06 -4.60 -8.94
N GLN A 61 -6.51 -3.41 -9.25
CA GLN A 61 -6.59 -2.83 -10.59
C GLN A 61 -5.90 -3.70 -11.64
N ALA A 62 -4.76 -4.33 -11.31
CA ALA A 62 -4.06 -5.24 -12.21
C ALA A 62 -4.89 -6.49 -12.58
N GLU A 63 -5.87 -6.87 -11.75
CA GLU A 63 -6.79 -7.99 -11.99
C GLU A 63 -8.18 -7.51 -12.48
N GLY A 64 -8.27 -6.25 -12.92
CA GLY A 64 -9.49 -5.65 -13.47
C GLY A 64 -10.59 -5.40 -12.43
N ILE A 65 -10.22 -5.26 -11.16
CA ILE A 65 -11.16 -4.95 -10.07
C ILE A 65 -11.06 -3.44 -9.79
N ASN A 66 -12.10 -2.69 -10.16
CA ASN A 66 -12.15 -1.24 -9.98
C ASN A 66 -12.55 -0.86 -8.54
N ARG A 67 -11.68 -1.17 -7.57
CA ARG A 67 -11.87 -0.82 -6.15
C ARG A 67 -10.59 -0.32 -5.51
N GLN A 68 -10.76 0.39 -4.40
CA GLN A 68 -9.65 0.88 -3.58
C GLN A 68 -9.81 0.37 -2.16
N GLY A 69 -8.70 0.18 -1.45
CA GLY A 69 -8.76 -0.38 -0.12
C GLY A 69 -7.41 -0.84 0.41
N PHE A 70 -7.47 -1.51 1.56
CA PHE A 70 -6.30 -1.97 2.28
C PHE A 70 -6.45 -3.44 2.69
N ASN A 71 -5.33 -4.16 2.71
CA ASN A 71 -5.17 -5.42 3.42
C ASN A 71 -4.53 -5.14 4.78
N TYR A 72 -5.19 -5.56 5.85
CA TYR A 72 -4.67 -5.59 7.20
C TYR A 72 -4.40 -7.03 7.56
N TYR A 73 -3.14 -7.41 7.65
CA TYR A 73 -2.75 -8.81 7.79
C TYR A 73 -1.70 -9.00 8.86
N PHE A 74 -1.70 -10.20 9.43
CA PHE A 74 -0.72 -10.68 10.36
C PHE A 74 0.15 -11.73 9.68
N LEU A 75 1.37 -11.87 10.20
CA LEU A 75 2.31 -12.88 9.78
C LEU A 75 2.58 -13.86 10.92
N PRO A 76 2.70 -15.17 10.62
CA PRO A 76 3.13 -16.14 11.62
C PRO A 76 4.57 -15.82 12.04
N LYS A 77 4.91 -16.08 13.31
CA LYS A 77 6.28 -15.89 13.82
C LYS A 77 7.26 -16.80 13.07
N ALA A 78 8.53 -16.43 13.08
CA ALA A 78 9.60 -17.33 12.68
C ALA A 78 9.78 -18.44 13.73
N VAL A 79 10.13 -19.65 13.29
CA VAL A 79 10.53 -20.75 14.18
C VAL A 79 12.01 -21.03 13.96
N ALA A 80 12.78 -21.18 15.04
CA ALA A 80 14.21 -21.46 14.95
C ALA A 80 14.48 -22.73 14.10
N PRO A 81 15.51 -22.72 13.23
CA PRO A 81 16.54 -21.69 13.07
C PRO A 81 16.19 -20.58 12.06
N ASN A 82 14.97 -20.51 11.55
CA ASN A 82 14.59 -19.54 10.52
C ASN A 82 14.57 -18.12 11.08
N ALA A 83 15.07 -17.16 10.28
CA ALA A 83 15.04 -15.74 10.62
C ALA A 83 13.78 -15.01 10.11
N CYS A 84 13.09 -15.58 9.11
CA CYS A 84 11.91 -15.00 8.50
C CYS A 84 10.62 -15.71 8.95
N SER A 85 9.49 -15.02 8.78
CA SER A 85 8.16 -15.55 9.07
C SER A 85 7.94 -16.93 8.42
N GLU A 86 7.27 -17.82 9.15
CA GLU A 86 6.92 -19.16 8.67
C GLU A 86 6.05 -19.15 7.39
N ARG A 87 5.44 -18.01 7.03
CA ARG A 87 4.76 -17.80 5.73
C ARG A 87 5.68 -18.09 4.54
N PHE A 88 6.98 -17.85 4.69
CA PHE A 88 7.97 -18.01 3.62
C PHE A 88 8.70 -19.36 3.65
N ASN A 89 8.40 -20.23 4.63
CA ASN A 89 9.03 -21.54 4.76
C ASN A 89 8.14 -22.61 4.09
N PRO A 90 8.54 -23.21 2.95
CA PRO A 90 7.73 -24.23 2.25
C PRO A 90 7.43 -25.48 3.05
N ALA A 91 8.21 -25.78 4.09
CA ALA A 91 7.98 -26.92 4.98
C ALA A 91 7.02 -26.60 6.14
N SER A 92 6.64 -25.34 6.31
CA SER A 92 5.76 -24.92 7.39
C SER A 92 4.29 -25.21 7.10
N LYS A 93 3.51 -25.56 8.12
CA LYS A 93 2.04 -25.59 8.04
C LYS A 93 1.43 -24.19 7.75
N TYR A 94 2.22 -23.13 7.95
CA TYR A 94 1.84 -21.76 7.65
C TYR A 94 2.39 -21.24 6.32
N PHE A 95 2.98 -22.10 5.48
CA PHE A 95 3.47 -21.65 4.18
C PHE A 95 2.36 -20.94 3.38
N GLN A 96 2.65 -19.75 2.87
CA GLN A 96 1.69 -18.85 2.19
C GLN A 96 0.47 -18.41 3.03
N SER A 97 0.44 -18.72 4.32
CA SER A 97 -0.68 -18.35 5.21
C SER A 97 -0.55 -16.92 5.73
N TRP A 98 -1.67 -16.22 5.74
CA TRP A 98 -1.87 -14.93 6.41
C TRP A 98 -3.27 -14.96 7.01
N PHE A 99 -3.51 -14.18 8.06
CA PHE A 99 -4.86 -13.89 8.53
C PHE A 99 -5.02 -12.38 8.64
N GLY A 100 -6.23 -11.89 8.43
CA GLY A 100 -6.45 -10.47 8.34
C GLY A 100 -7.85 -10.11 7.87
N THR A 101 -8.00 -8.86 7.46
CA THR A 101 -9.22 -8.36 6.83
C THR A 101 -8.88 -7.36 5.74
N TYR A 102 -9.78 -7.24 4.77
CA TYR A 102 -9.74 -6.17 3.78
C TYR A 102 -10.72 -5.07 4.18
N THR A 103 -10.32 -3.81 4.00
CA THR A 103 -11.29 -2.71 3.92
C THR A 103 -11.38 -2.27 2.47
N ILE A 104 -12.60 -2.10 1.97
CA ILE A 104 -12.89 -1.69 0.61
C ILE A 104 -13.66 -0.38 0.68
N ALA A 105 -13.19 0.62 -0.04
CA ALA A 105 -13.87 1.90 -0.14
C ALA A 105 -15.08 1.77 -1.07
N ASP A 106 -16.22 2.26 -0.61
CA ASP A 106 -17.39 2.50 -1.45
C ASP A 106 -17.05 3.52 -2.54
N ASN A 107 -17.69 3.39 -3.69
CA ASN A 107 -17.51 4.30 -4.81
C ASN A 107 -18.84 4.61 -5.51
N GLN A 108 -18.76 5.26 -6.67
CA GLN A 108 -19.93 5.64 -7.46
C GLN A 108 -20.76 4.43 -7.94
N ASP A 109 -20.13 3.25 -8.01
CA ASP A 109 -20.80 2.00 -8.36
C ASP A 109 -21.47 1.32 -7.14
N GLY A 110 -21.39 1.94 -5.95
CA GLY A 110 -21.99 1.46 -4.70
C GLY A 110 -21.03 0.70 -3.79
N VAL A 111 -21.63 -0.04 -2.85
CA VAL A 111 -20.91 -0.90 -1.89
C VAL A 111 -20.39 -2.14 -2.62
N TYR A 112 -19.10 -2.47 -2.43
CA TYR A 112 -18.52 -3.63 -3.11
C TYR A 112 -19.11 -4.94 -2.61
N ALA A 113 -19.35 -5.88 -3.52
CA ALA A 113 -19.89 -7.21 -3.23
C ALA A 113 -21.23 -7.20 -2.48
N VAL A 114 -22.03 -6.13 -2.60
CA VAL A 114 -23.40 -6.06 -2.08
C VAL A 114 -24.34 -5.68 -3.22
N VAL A 115 -25.37 -6.51 -3.45
CA VAL A 115 -26.40 -6.27 -4.47
C VAL A 115 -27.75 -6.56 -3.84
N ASN A 116 -28.67 -5.58 -3.85
CA ASN A 116 -29.98 -5.69 -3.19
C ASN A 116 -29.87 -6.13 -1.71
N ASP A 117 -28.92 -5.55 -0.98
CA ASP A 117 -28.60 -5.87 0.41
C ASP A 117 -28.04 -7.29 0.67
N ASP A 118 -27.83 -8.09 -0.39
CA ASP A 118 -27.22 -9.42 -0.30
C ASP A 118 -25.73 -9.38 -0.64
N LEU A 119 -24.95 -10.18 0.11
CA LEU A 119 -23.52 -10.36 -0.14
C LEU A 119 -23.28 -11.25 -1.37
N VAL A 120 -22.50 -10.74 -2.31
CA VAL A 120 -22.05 -11.47 -3.50
C VAL A 120 -20.68 -12.10 -3.19
N VAL A 121 -20.70 -13.32 -2.66
CA VAL A 121 -19.50 -14.04 -2.19
C VAL A 121 -18.40 -14.14 -3.25
N ASP A 122 -18.76 -14.35 -4.52
CA ASP A 122 -17.79 -14.48 -5.61
C ASP A 122 -16.93 -13.23 -5.81
N GLU A 123 -17.50 -12.03 -5.61
CA GLU A 123 -16.76 -10.77 -5.69
C GLU A 123 -15.76 -10.63 -4.54
N ILE A 124 -16.09 -11.15 -3.35
CA ILE A 124 -15.18 -11.18 -2.20
C ILE A 124 -14.03 -12.14 -2.48
N ILE A 125 -14.34 -13.35 -2.98
CA ILE A 125 -13.33 -14.35 -3.37
C ILE A 125 -12.38 -13.79 -4.43
N ARG A 126 -12.89 -13.00 -5.37
CA ARG A 126 -12.09 -12.38 -6.43
C ARG A 126 -10.98 -11.46 -5.89
N LEU A 127 -11.24 -10.71 -4.80
CA LEU A 127 -10.20 -9.90 -4.13
C LEU A 127 -9.11 -10.77 -3.50
N ALA A 128 -9.51 -11.86 -2.83
CA ALA A 128 -8.57 -12.79 -2.20
C ALA A 128 -7.70 -13.52 -3.25
N ILE A 129 -8.28 -13.89 -4.39
CA ILE A 129 -7.53 -14.46 -5.52
C ILE A 129 -6.51 -13.45 -6.07
N ALA A 130 -6.91 -12.19 -6.23
CA ALA A 130 -6.00 -11.14 -6.71
C ALA A 130 -4.78 -10.97 -5.79
N ASP A 131 -5.00 -10.98 -4.47
CA ASP A 131 -3.92 -10.95 -3.48
C ASP A 131 -3.02 -12.19 -3.57
N GLN A 132 -3.61 -13.39 -3.56
CA GLN A 132 -2.84 -14.63 -3.65
C GLN A 132 -2.01 -14.71 -4.94
N ARG A 133 -2.54 -14.27 -6.07
CA ARG A 133 -1.79 -14.18 -7.34
C ARG A 133 -0.63 -13.19 -7.24
N ALA A 134 -0.86 -12.02 -6.65
CA ALA A 134 0.18 -11.04 -6.43
C ALA A 134 1.28 -11.58 -5.51
N TRP A 135 0.93 -12.31 -4.45
CA TRP A 135 1.90 -12.95 -3.58
C TRP A 135 2.72 -14.01 -4.34
N LEU A 136 2.07 -14.91 -5.08
CA LEU A 136 2.75 -15.95 -5.86
C LEU A 136 3.77 -15.35 -6.84
N ARG A 137 3.37 -14.29 -7.58
CA ARG A 137 4.27 -13.60 -8.52
C ARG A 137 5.52 -13.01 -7.86
N ASN A 138 5.42 -12.55 -6.63
CA ASN A 138 6.52 -11.85 -5.94
C ASN A 138 7.42 -12.79 -5.11
N PHE A 139 6.92 -13.95 -4.69
CA PHE A 139 7.59 -14.78 -3.70
C PHE A 139 7.70 -16.28 -4.05
N ALA A 140 6.97 -16.76 -5.06
CA ALA A 140 6.94 -18.18 -5.41
C ALA A 140 7.06 -18.45 -6.93
N GLY A 141 7.24 -17.40 -7.74
CA GLY A 141 7.37 -17.44 -9.20
C GLY A 141 8.79 -17.30 -9.69
#